data_AF-A0A6H1UBQ0-F1
#
_entry.id   AF-A0A6H1UBQ0-F1
#
_cell.length_a   1.000
_cell.length_b   1.000
_cell.length_c   1.000
_cell.angle_alpha   90.00
_cell.angle_beta   90.00
_cell.angle_gamma   90.00
#
_symmetry.space_group_name_H-M   'P 1'
#
loop_
_entity.id
_entity.type
_entity.pdbx_description
1 polymer ?
#
loop_
_entity_poly.entity_id
_entity_poly.type
_entity_poly.pdbx_seq_one_letter_code
_entity_poly.pdbx_strand_id
1 'polypeptide(L)'
;MLNEIDTSIQDWALNFISSSNNKDQLILSASITPLGLSKYISSLANNSGGYILVGVSSKDGYGSGFENVDNNLINNSLKLLKGVDPQISQYKERLQNIYLLKIENSDSLAFADDSPYILKNGKPAIISERQIIEKLGLGVDSSLINMISEQITKQSVKVDELREELKEKSKLKNQVSGLLVGGVSGWFLTTLLNIFFGISD
;
A
#
# COMPACT_ATOMS: atom_id res chain seq x y z
N MET A 1 -18.70 6.85 4.05
CA MET A 1 -18.44 7.74 2.90
C MET A 1 -17.32 8.68 3.29
N LEU A 2 -16.34 8.87 2.41
CA LEU A 2 -15.27 9.87 2.60
C LEU A 2 -15.88 11.26 2.45
N ASN A 3 -15.57 12.17 3.38
CA ASN A 3 -15.94 13.57 3.20
C ASN A 3 -15.15 14.14 2.03
N GLU A 4 -15.83 14.78 1.08
CA GLU A 4 -15.14 15.40 -0.06
C GLU A 4 -14.35 16.62 0.40
N ILE A 5 -13.14 16.75 -0.14
CA ILE A 5 -12.29 17.92 0.05
C ILE A 5 -12.69 18.94 -1.01
N ASP A 6 -13.20 20.09 -0.57
CA ASP A 6 -13.46 21.20 -1.46
C ASP A 6 -12.14 21.91 -1.82
N THR A 7 -11.61 21.57 -2.99
CA THR A 7 -10.37 22.16 -3.52
C THR A 7 -10.58 23.49 -4.24
N SER A 8 -11.82 24.00 -4.29
CA SER A 8 -12.13 25.33 -4.84
C SER A 8 -11.86 26.47 -3.85
N ILE A 9 -11.76 26.15 -2.56
CA ILE A 9 -11.53 27.12 -1.49
C ILE A 9 -10.06 27.55 -1.47
N GLN A 10 -9.82 28.84 -1.30
CA GLN A 10 -8.49 29.37 -1.06
C GLN A 10 -7.86 28.71 0.18
N ASP A 11 -6.59 28.30 0.09
CA ASP A 11 -5.84 27.63 1.16
C ASP A 11 -6.37 26.23 1.57
N TRP A 12 -7.16 25.56 0.72
CA TRP A 12 -7.63 24.18 0.97
C TRP A 12 -6.50 23.21 1.38
N ALA A 13 -5.31 23.35 0.78
CA ALA A 13 -4.17 22.49 1.05
C ALA A 13 -3.62 22.72 2.47
N LEU A 14 -3.61 23.96 2.96
CA LEU A 14 -3.24 24.27 4.35
C LEU A 14 -4.29 23.72 5.32
N ASN A 15 -5.57 23.84 4.98
CA ASN A 15 -6.66 23.26 5.77
C ASN A 15 -6.54 21.73 5.83
N PHE A 16 -6.23 21.07 4.72
CA PHE A 16 -5.95 19.63 4.68
C PHE A 16 -4.80 19.28 5.62
N ILE A 17 -3.68 20.00 5.56
CA ILE A 17 -2.53 19.73 6.43
C ILE A 17 -2.86 19.95 7.91
N SER A 18 -3.66 20.97 8.23
CA SER A 18 -4.07 21.25 9.61
C SER A 18 -5.02 20.19 10.19
N SER A 19 -5.75 19.48 9.33
CA SER A 19 -6.70 18.43 9.69
C SER A 19 -6.16 17.01 9.46
N SER A 20 -4.99 16.87 8.82
CA SER A 20 -4.30 15.61 8.56
C SER A 20 -3.67 15.04 9.84
N ASN A 21 -4.50 14.43 10.67
CA ASN A 21 -4.11 13.53 11.76
C ASN A 21 -5.14 12.40 11.96
N ASN A 22 -6.04 12.23 10.98
CA ASN A 22 -7.05 11.19 10.96
C ASN A 22 -6.56 9.98 10.15
N LYS A 23 -7.14 8.80 10.41
CA LYS A 23 -6.74 7.52 9.79
C LYS A 23 -6.85 7.50 8.26
N ASP A 24 -7.61 8.44 7.69
CA ASP A 24 -8.02 8.53 6.30
C ASP A 24 -7.46 9.77 5.58
N GLN A 25 -6.66 10.62 6.23
CA GLN A 25 -6.01 11.77 5.61
C GLN A 25 -4.52 11.80 5.94
N LEU A 26 -3.69 11.57 4.94
CA LEU A 26 -2.25 11.44 5.09
C LEU A 26 -1.51 12.52 4.31
N ILE A 27 -0.42 13.01 4.90
CA ILE A 27 0.54 13.89 4.23
C ILE A 27 1.85 13.13 4.00
N LEU A 28 2.39 13.23 2.80
CA LEU A 28 3.66 12.62 2.43
C LEU A 28 4.59 13.67 1.78
N SER A 29 5.86 13.62 2.12
CA SER A 29 6.91 14.42 1.49
C SER A 29 7.12 14.01 0.03
N ALA A 30 7.62 14.94 -0.80
CA ALA A 30 8.05 14.66 -2.16
C ALA A 30 9.22 13.65 -2.22
N SER A 31 9.92 13.41 -1.11
CA SER A 31 11.00 12.42 -1.00
C SER A 31 10.52 10.96 -0.88
N ILE A 32 9.20 10.72 -0.79
CA ILE A 32 8.64 9.36 -0.77
C ILE A 32 9.05 8.60 -2.03
N THR A 33 9.37 7.31 -1.89
CA THR A 33 9.72 6.47 -3.05
C THR A 33 8.46 5.99 -3.77
N PRO A 34 8.54 5.60 -5.06
CA PRO A 34 7.39 5.06 -5.79
C PRO A 34 6.73 3.88 -5.08
N LEU A 35 7.55 2.96 -4.56
CA LEU A 35 7.10 1.82 -3.77
C LEU A 35 6.46 2.29 -2.45
N GLY A 36 7.08 3.26 -1.75
CA GLY A 36 6.54 3.82 -0.52
C GLY A 36 5.13 4.36 -0.70
N LEU A 37 4.91 5.20 -1.71
CA LEU A 37 3.59 5.75 -2.03
C LEU A 37 2.58 4.64 -2.39
N SER A 38 3.00 3.65 -3.17
CA SER A 38 2.14 2.50 -3.55
C SER A 38 1.64 1.74 -2.33
N LYS A 39 2.52 1.51 -1.32
CA LYS A 39 2.13 0.86 -0.07
C LYS A 39 1.07 1.66 0.70
N TYR A 40 1.16 3.00 0.72
CA TYR A 40 0.15 3.84 1.35
C TYR A 40 -1.20 3.76 0.61
N ILE A 41 -1.18 3.79 -0.72
CA ILE A 41 -2.40 3.67 -1.55
C ILE A 41 -3.08 2.31 -1.29
N SER A 42 -2.33 1.21 -1.39
CA SER A 42 -2.84 -0.14 -1.08
C SER A 42 -3.38 -0.22 0.36
N SER A 43 -2.69 0.40 1.33
CA SER A 43 -3.12 0.42 2.73
C SER A 43 -4.44 1.12 2.97
N LEU A 44 -4.68 2.25 2.31
CA LEU A 44 -5.95 2.99 2.41
C LEU A 44 -7.08 2.24 1.71
N ALA A 45 -6.84 1.74 0.50
CA ALA A 45 -7.81 0.96 -0.26
C ALA A 45 -8.23 -0.32 0.48
N ASN A 46 -7.30 -0.95 1.21
CA ASN A 46 -7.61 -2.14 2.00
C ASN A 46 -8.34 -1.85 3.31
N ASN A 47 -8.44 -0.60 3.75
CA ASN A 47 -9.02 -0.24 5.03
C ASN A 47 -10.37 0.46 4.86
N SER A 48 -10.37 1.79 4.71
CA SER A 48 -11.59 2.61 4.64
C SER A 48 -11.60 3.57 3.44
N GLY A 49 -10.59 3.50 2.57
CA GLY A 49 -10.27 4.58 1.65
C GLY A 49 -9.64 5.77 2.38
N GLY A 50 -9.43 6.87 1.66
CA GLY A 50 -8.88 8.09 2.22
C GLY A 50 -8.29 9.03 1.17
N TYR A 51 -7.55 10.02 1.67
CA TYR A 51 -6.81 10.97 0.87
C TYR A 51 -5.33 10.96 1.25
N ILE A 52 -4.48 11.13 0.24
CA ILE A 52 -3.05 11.35 0.41
C ILE A 52 -2.69 12.65 -0.30
N LEU A 53 -2.14 13.60 0.45
CA LEU A 53 -1.52 14.80 -0.11
C LEU A 53 0.00 14.58 -0.18
N VAL A 54 0.52 14.49 -1.39
CA VAL A 54 1.95 14.28 -1.68
C VAL A 54 2.60 15.61 -2.06
N GLY A 55 3.80 15.85 -1.54
CA GLY A 55 4.52 17.11 -1.69
C GLY A 55 4.37 18.02 -0.48
N VAL A 56 4.20 17.44 0.71
CA VAL A 56 4.15 18.18 1.97
C VAL A 56 5.23 17.68 2.92
N SER A 57 6.13 18.58 3.30
CA SER A 57 7.08 18.35 4.39
C SER A 57 6.39 18.58 5.72
N SER A 58 6.63 17.72 6.71
CA SER A 58 6.35 18.02 8.11
C SER A 58 7.62 17.76 8.90
N LYS A 59 8.25 18.81 9.43
CA LYS A 59 9.34 18.68 10.41
C LYS A 59 8.74 18.80 11.80
N ASP A 60 8.72 17.69 12.55
CA ASP A 60 8.53 17.66 14.00
C ASP A 60 7.46 18.63 14.57
N GLY A 61 6.32 18.76 13.88
CA GLY A 61 5.20 19.62 14.31
C GLY A 61 5.39 21.13 14.12
N TYR A 62 6.48 21.61 13.51
CA TYR A 62 6.70 23.02 13.20
C TYR A 62 7.04 23.24 11.72
N GLY A 63 6.09 23.87 11.03
CA GLY A 63 6.21 24.26 9.62
C GLY A 63 5.92 23.12 8.67
N SER A 64 4.70 23.12 8.12
CA SER A 64 4.40 22.36 6.92
C SER A 64 4.71 23.20 5.68
N GLY A 65 5.53 22.64 4.78
CA GLY A 65 5.94 23.30 3.54
C GLY A 65 5.55 22.47 2.33
N PHE A 66 5.31 23.12 1.20
CA PHE A 66 5.12 22.43 -0.07
C PHE A 66 6.46 22.09 -0.69
N GLU A 67 6.55 20.89 -1.27
CA GLU A 67 7.72 20.34 -1.94
C GLU A 67 7.32 19.90 -3.35
N ASN A 68 8.11 20.28 -4.37
CA ASN A 68 7.81 19.91 -5.75
C ASN A 68 7.96 18.40 -5.97
N VAL A 69 6.85 17.76 -6.31
CA VAL A 69 6.78 16.35 -6.67
C VAL A 69 7.13 16.16 -8.14
N ASP A 70 8.01 15.20 -8.44
CA ASP A 70 8.28 14.75 -9.81
C ASP A 70 7.08 13.93 -10.33
N ASN A 71 6.56 14.26 -11.51
CA ASN A 71 5.49 13.52 -12.18
C ASN A 71 5.82 12.03 -12.36
N ASN A 72 7.11 11.69 -12.52
CA ASN A 72 7.54 10.30 -12.62
C ASN A 72 7.28 9.50 -11.34
N LEU A 73 7.28 10.14 -10.17
CA LEU A 73 6.99 9.49 -8.90
C LEU A 73 5.60 8.86 -8.94
N ILE A 74 4.58 9.66 -9.30
CA ILE A 74 3.19 9.24 -9.35
C ILE A 74 3.02 8.10 -10.36
N ASN A 75 3.49 8.29 -11.59
CA ASN A 75 3.37 7.30 -12.65
C ASN A 75 4.06 5.97 -12.31
N ASN A 76 5.22 6.03 -11.65
CA ASN A 76 5.94 4.81 -11.27
C ASN A 76 5.29 4.12 -10.07
N SER A 77 4.62 4.85 -9.17
CA SER A 77 3.80 4.24 -8.12
C SER A 77 2.63 3.46 -8.69
N LEU A 78 1.89 4.04 -9.64
CA LEU A 78 0.71 3.37 -10.21
C LEU A 78 1.04 2.04 -10.88
N LYS A 79 2.22 1.92 -11.50
CA LYS A 79 2.68 0.66 -12.11
C LYS A 79 2.86 -0.49 -11.11
N LEU A 80 3.03 -0.19 -9.83
CA LEU A 80 3.20 -1.17 -8.77
C LEU A 80 1.87 -1.58 -8.12
N LEU A 81 0.76 -0.92 -8.49
CA LEU A 81 -0.55 -1.17 -7.90
C LEU A 81 -1.33 -2.22 -8.68
N LYS A 82 -2.10 -3.04 -7.95
CA LYS A 82 -3.11 -3.95 -8.50
C LYS A 82 -4.35 -3.92 -7.62
N GLY A 83 -5.55 -3.97 -8.21
CA GLY A 83 -6.81 -3.99 -7.46
C GLY A 83 -7.22 -2.66 -6.82
N VAL A 84 -6.58 -1.55 -7.22
CA VAL A 84 -6.91 -0.18 -6.82
C VAL A 84 -6.55 0.79 -7.94
N ASP A 85 -7.41 1.78 -8.18
CA ASP A 85 -7.16 2.89 -9.09
C ASP A 85 -7.46 4.23 -8.38
N PRO A 86 -6.44 4.93 -7.86
CA PRO A 86 -6.65 6.18 -7.14
C PRO A 86 -7.01 7.32 -8.10
N GLN A 87 -7.96 8.18 -7.72
CA GLN A 87 -8.22 9.42 -8.44
C GLN A 87 -7.15 10.45 -8.08
N ILE A 88 -6.48 11.01 -9.08
CA ILE A 88 -5.31 11.87 -8.88
C ILE A 88 -5.60 13.26 -9.42
N SER A 89 -5.37 14.27 -8.59
CA SER A 89 -5.45 15.68 -8.96
C SER A 89 -4.13 16.37 -8.67
N GLN A 90 -3.58 17.04 -9.68
CA GLN A 90 -2.36 17.85 -9.53
C GLN A 90 -2.75 19.30 -9.24
N TYR A 91 -2.04 19.91 -8.29
CA TYR A 91 -2.19 21.32 -7.95
C TYR A 91 -0.83 22.03 -7.93
N LYS A 92 -0.86 23.36 -8.03
CA LYS A 92 0.32 24.21 -7.89
C LYS A 92 0.17 25.11 -6.67
N GLU A 93 0.78 24.70 -5.56
CA GLU A 93 0.81 25.49 -4.35
C GLU A 93 2.17 26.17 -4.20
N ARG A 94 2.18 27.51 -4.13
CA ARG A 94 3.43 28.31 -4.03
C ARG A 94 4.50 27.90 -5.05
N LEU A 95 4.09 27.67 -6.31
CA LEU A 95 4.92 27.23 -7.43
C LEU A 95 5.49 25.79 -7.32
N GLN A 96 5.09 25.02 -6.32
CA GLN A 96 5.44 23.61 -6.17
C GLN A 96 4.32 22.73 -6.73
N ASN A 97 4.67 21.72 -7.53
CA ASN A 97 3.70 20.71 -7.94
C ASN A 97 3.41 19.78 -6.77
N ILE A 98 2.16 19.71 -6.35
CA ILE A 98 1.69 18.78 -5.32
C ILE A 98 0.55 17.93 -5.89
N TYR A 99 0.30 16.79 -5.25
CA TYR A 99 -0.70 15.83 -5.72
C TYR A 99 -1.64 15.45 -4.60
N LEU A 100 -2.94 15.55 -4.85
CA LEU A 100 -3.98 14.97 -4.00
C LEU A 100 -4.46 13.68 -4.65
N LEU A 101 -4.34 12.57 -3.93
CA LEU A 101 -4.88 11.28 -4.33
C LEU A 101 -6.12 11.01 -3.47
N LYS A 102 -7.23 10.67 -4.10
CA LYS A 102 -8.43 10.12 -3.47
C LYS A 102 -8.46 8.62 -3.73
N ILE A 103 -8.53 7.84 -2.65
CA ILE A 103 -8.47 6.39 -2.66
C ILE A 103 -9.80 5.89 -2.13
N GLU A 104 -10.56 5.19 -2.97
CA GLU A 104 -11.78 4.52 -2.52
C GLU A 104 -11.45 3.23 -1.76
N ASN A 105 -12.36 2.81 -0.87
CA ASN A 105 -12.27 1.47 -0.28
C ASN A 105 -12.48 0.42 -1.38
N SER A 106 -11.60 -0.57 -1.44
CA SER A 106 -11.75 -1.70 -2.33
C SER A 106 -12.46 -2.84 -1.59
N ASP A 107 -13.52 -3.37 -2.20
CA ASP A 107 -14.19 -4.60 -1.76
C ASP A 107 -13.28 -5.83 -1.94
N SER A 108 -12.23 -5.71 -2.75
CA SER A 108 -11.20 -6.72 -2.98
C SER A 108 -9.86 -6.33 -2.34
N LEU A 109 -8.88 -7.23 -2.36
CA LEU A 109 -7.53 -6.90 -1.92
C LEU A 109 -6.82 -6.01 -2.94
N ALA A 110 -6.34 -4.86 -2.47
CA ALA A 110 -5.43 -3.99 -3.19
C ALA A 110 -3.98 -4.34 -2.85
N PHE A 111 -3.12 -4.42 -3.86
CA PHE A 111 -1.72 -4.82 -3.73
C PHE A 111 -0.79 -3.68 -4.15
N ALA A 112 0.36 -3.62 -3.50
CA ALA A 112 1.50 -2.82 -3.91
C ALA A 112 2.72 -3.74 -4.03
N ASP A 113 3.30 -3.84 -5.23
CA ASP A 113 4.42 -4.75 -5.50
C ASP A 113 4.09 -6.19 -5.03
N ASP A 114 2.93 -6.67 -5.49
CA ASP A 114 2.35 -7.99 -5.22
C ASP A 114 2.02 -8.32 -3.75
N SER A 115 2.23 -7.39 -2.82
CA SER A 115 1.90 -7.56 -1.40
C SER A 115 0.72 -6.67 -0.98
N PRO A 116 -0.24 -7.18 -0.18
CA PRO A 116 -1.31 -6.36 0.38
C PRO A 116 -0.86 -5.69 1.69
N TYR A 117 -1.20 -4.41 1.84
CA TYR A 117 -0.86 -3.62 3.03
C TYR A 117 -2.12 -3.10 3.74
N ILE A 118 -1.98 -2.76 5.02
CA ILE A 118 -2.97 -2.06 5.83
C ILE A 118 -2.27 -0.95 6.63
N LEU A 119 -3.00 0.13 6.91
CA LEU A 119 -2.46 1.24 7.69
C LEU A 119 -2.48 0.92 9.20
N LYS A 120 -1.30 0.82 9.82
CA LYS A 120 -1.14 0.68 11.29
C LYS A 120 -0.32 1.84 11.82
N ASN A 121 -0.89 2.61 12.75
CA ASN A 121 -0.24 3.78 13.37
C ASN A 121 0.32 4.78 12.33
N GLY A 122 -0.47 5.05 11.29
CA GLY A 122 -0.08 5.97 10.21
C GLY A 122 0.98 5.45 9.24
N LYS A 123 1.35 4.16 9.33
CA LYS A 123 2.36 3.54 8.45
C LYS A 123 1.81 2.28 7.77
N PRO A 124 2.20 1.99 6.52
CA PRO A 124 1.86 0.75 5.85
C PRO A 124 2.52 -0.43 6.57
N ALA A 125 1.73 -1.45 6.88
CA ALA A 125 2.18 -2.74 7.38
C ALA A 125 1.57 -3.83 6.52
N ILE A 126 2.25 -4.96 6.37
CA ILE A 126 1.68 -6.12 5.66
C ILE A 126 0.40 -6.56 6.41
N ILE A 127 -0.67 -6.80 5.66
CA ILE A 127 -1.94 -7.30 6.23
C ILE A 127 -1.73 -8.70 6.81
N SER A 128 -2.33 -9.00 7.95
CA SER A 128 -2.27 -10.36 8.48
C SER A 128 -3.31 -11.27 7.82
N GLU A 129 -3.07 -12.56 7.90
CA GLU A 129 -3.90 -13.63 7.32
C GLU A 129 -5.35 -13.56 7.78
N ARG A 130 -5.54 -13.38 9.10
CA ARG A 130 -6.86 -13.19 9.68
C ARG A 130 -7.58 -11.98 9.08
N GLN A 131 -6.86 -10.88 8.87
CA GLN A 131 -7.44 -9.66 8.28
C GLN A 131 -7.78 -9.84 6.80
N ILE A 132 -7.02 -10.67 6.07
CA ILE A 132 -7.34 -11.06 4.69
C ILE A 132 -8.64 -11.85 4.64
N ILE A 133 -8.80 -12.87 5.49
CA ILE A 133 -10.00 -13.70 5.56
C ILE A 133 -11.23 -12.85 5.89
N GLU A 134 -11.10 -11.98 6.91
CA GLU A 134 -12.15 -11.05 7.32
C GLU A 134 -12.54 -10.10 6.17
N LYS A 135 -11.56 -9.55 5.44
CA LYS A 135 -11.82 -8.63 4.32
C LYS A 135 -12.44 -9.32 3.10
N LEU A 136 -12.09 -10.58 2.85
CA LEU A 136 -12.67 -11.36 1.76
C LEU A 136 -14.08 -11.89 2.09
N GLY A 137 -14.62 -11.59 3.29
CA GLY A 137 -15.94 -12.06 3.71
C GLY A 137 -16.03 -13.58 3.83
N LEU A 138 -14.88 -14.26 3.91
CA LEU A 138 -14.81 -15.69 4.14
C LEU A 138 -15.20 -15.90 5.60
N GLY A 139 -16.28 -16.65 5.85
CA GLY A 139 -16.71 -17.00 7.20
C GLY A 139 -15.51 -17.49 8.02
N VAL A 140 -15.35 -16.94 9.23
CA VAL A 140 -14.16 -17.15 10.06
C VAL A 140 -14.21 -18.53 10.72
N ASP A 141 -14.16 -19.60 9.93
CA ASP A 141 -14.02 -20.95 10.44
C ASP A 141 -12.54 -21.24 10.69
N SER A 142 -12.26 -21.81 11.88
CA SER A 142 -10.89 -22.04 12.35
C SER A 142 -10.06 -22.94 11.41
N SER A 143 -10.72 -23.76 10.59
CA SER A 143 -10.08 -24.61 9.57
C SER A 143 -9.46 -23.78 8.43
N LEU A 144 -10.14 -22.74 7.95
CA LEU A 144 -9.63 -21.85 6.89
C LEU A 144 -8.46 -21.01 7.39
N ILE A 145 -8.54 -20.53 8.63
CA ILE A 145 -7.41 -19.84 9.29
C ILE A 145 -6.22 -20.78 9.37
N ASN A 146 -6.40 -21.97 9.94
CA ASN A 146 -5.30 -22.93 10.10
C ASN A 146 -4.69 -23.33 8.76
N MET A 147 -5.50 -23.52 7.72
CA MET A 147 -5.01 -23.86 6.39
C MET A 147 -4.18 -22.73 5.75
N ILE A 148 -4.66 -21.48 5.85
CA ILE A 148 -3.93 -20.31 5.33
C ILE A 148 -2.65 -20.08 6.15
N SER A 149 -2.72 -20.18 7.47
CA SER A 149 -1.57 -20.06 8.37
C SER A 149 -0.53 -21.14 8.12
N GLU A 150 -0.95 -22.40 7.90
CA GLU A 150 -0.03 -23.49 7.59
C GLU A 150 0.67 -23.27 6.24
N GLN A 151 -0.08 -22.82 5.24
CA GLN A 151 0.50 -22.53 3.93
C GLN A 151 1.49 -21.36 3.98
N ILE A 152 1.19 -20.28 4.71
CA ILE A 152 2.09 -19.12 4.85
C ILE A 152 3.29 -19.43 5.77
N THR A 153 3.12 -20.27 6.79
CA THR A 153 4.23 -20.75 7.61
C THR A 153 5.21 -21.57 6.74
N LYS A 154 4.69 -22.46 5.90
CA LYS A 154 5.50 -23.18 4.90
C LYS A 154 6.16 -22.23 3.89
N GLN A 155 5.56 -21.07 3.58
CA GLN A 155 6.18 -20.04 2.75
C GLN A 155 7.32 -19.33 3.46
N SER A 156 7.12 -18.94 4.72
CA SER A 156 8.12 -18.18 5.48
C SER A 156 9.40 -18.99 5.65
N VAL A 157 9.28 -20.29 5.94
CA VAL A 157 10.42 -21.22 6.01
C VAL A 157 11.14 -21.31 4.66
N LYS A 158 10.43 -21.47 3.54
CA LYS A 158 11.05 -21.50 2.20
C LYS A 158 11.73 -20.19 1.82
N VAL A 159 11.18 -19.05 2.25
CA VAL A 159 11.79 -17.72 2.04
C VAL A 159 13.06 -17.57 2.85
N ASP A 160 13.06 -18.04 4.09
CA ASP A 160 14.23 -18.00 4.96
C ASP A 160 15.33 -18.93 4.45
N GLU A 161 14.99 -20.14 3.99
CA GLU A 161 15.91 -21.07 3.32
C GLU A 161 16.52 -20.45 2.06
N LEU A 162 15.68 -19.87 1.19
CA LEU A 162 16.17 -19.17 0.00
C LEU A 162 17.07 -17.98 0.38
N ARG A 163 16.70 -17.19 1.41
CA ARG A 163 17.54 -16.08 1.90
C ARG A 163 18.88 -16.56 2.45
N GLU A 164 18.91 -17.71 3.10
CA GLU A 164 20.12 -18.34 3.64
C GLU A 164 21.03 -18.86 2.52
N GLU A 165 20.47 -19.58 1.54
CA GLU A 165 21.19 -20.03 0.34
C GLU A 165 21.77 -18.87 -0.50
N LEU A 166 21.07 -17.74 -0.54
CA LEU A 166 21.53 -16.52 -1.22
C LEU A 166 22.62 -15.77 -0.46
N LYS A 167 22.62 -15.88 0.87
CA LYS A 167 23.65 -15.31 1.73
C LYS A 167 24.96 -16.10 1.61
N GLU A 168 24.88 -17.41 1.37
CA GLU A 168 26.04 -18.24 1.04
C GLU A 168 26.58 -17.96 -0.38
N LYS A 169 25.72 -17.64 -1.36
CA LYS A 169 26.14 -17.30 -2.74
C LYS A 169 26.36 -15.79 -2.93
N SER A 170 27.42 -15.25 -2.32
CA SER A 170 27.81 -13.82 -2.31
C SER A 170 28.13 -13.13 -3.66
N LYS A 171 27.77 -13.71 -4.82
CA LYS A 171 28.00 -13.11 -6.16
C LYS A 171 26.74 -12.70 -6.94
N LEU A 172 25.53 -12.91 -6.41
CA LEU A 172 24.27 -12.67 -7.16
C LEU A 172 23.40 -11.54 -6.57
N LYS A 173 24.03 -10.48 -6.04
CA LYS A 173 23.35 -9.37 -5.34
C LYS A 173 22.31 -8.61 -6.19
N ASN A 174 22.36 -8.71 -7.53
CA ASN A 174 21.55 -7.87 -8.42
C ASN A 174 20.41 -8.59 -9.17
N GLN A 175 20.20 -9.90 -9.00
CA GLN A 175 19.21 -10.65 -9.80
C GLN A 175 18.16 -11.40 -8.97
N VAL A 176 18.25 -11.29 -7.65
CA VAL A 176 17.59 -12.20 -6.73
C VAL A 176 16.42 -11.56 -5.97
N SER A 177 16.45 -10.23 -5.75
CA SER A 177 15.36 -9.56 -5.03
C SER A 177 14.03 -9.65 -5.79
N GLY A 178 14.07 -9.72 -7.12
CA GLY A 178 12.86 -9.84 -7.95
C GLY A 178 12.22 -11.24 -7.94
N LEU A 179 13.04 -12.30 -7.88
CA LEU A 179 12.55 -13.69 -7.96
C LEU A 179 11.94 -14.17 -6.64
N LEU A 180 12.50 -13.74 -5.50
CA LEU A 180 12.00 -14.11 -4.18
C LEU A 180 10.69 -13.40 -3.81
N VAL A 181 10.56 -12.12 -4.18
CA VAL A 181 9.34 -11.35 -3.90
C VAL A 181 8.22 -11.72 -4.87
N GLY A 182 8.53 -12.00 -6.14
CA GLY A 182 7.56 -12.45 -7.13
C GLY A 182 7.05 -13.88 -6.91
N GLY A 183 7.92 -14.82 -6.49
CA GLY A 183 7.53 -16.22 -6.29
C GLY A 183 6.61 -16.46 -5.09
N VAL A 184 6.82 -15.72 -4.00
CA VAL A 184 6.01 -15.84 -2.77
C VAL A 184 4.65 -15.19 -2.95
N SER A 185 4.63 -14.00 -3.53
CA SER A 185 3.40 -13.25 -3.75
C SER A 185 2.51 -13.88 -4.83
N GLY A 186 3.12 -14.46 -5.88
CA GLY A 186 2.39 -15.19 -6.92
C GLY A 186 1.74 -16.48 -6.44
N TRP A 187 2.39 -17.23 -5.55
CA TRP A 187 1.79 -18.42 -4.95
C TRP A 187 0.71 -18.07 -3.92
N PHE A 188 0.92 -17.03 -3.10
CA PHE A 188 -0.07 -16.52 -2.16
C PHE A 188 -1.38 -16.07 -2.86
N LEU A 189 -1.25 -15.32 -3.97
CA LEU A 189 -2.39 -14.96 -4.82
C LEU A 189 -3.09 -16.19 -5.41
N THR A 190 -2.34 -17.19 -5.87
CA THR A 190 -2.91 -18.45 -6.41
C THR A 190 -3.68 -19.23 -5.35
N THR A 191 -3.15 -19.33 -4.13
CA THR A 191 -3.86 -19.95 -3.00
C THR A 191 -5.17 -19.22 -2.68
N LEU A 192 -5.15 -17.89 -2.61
CA LEU A 192 -6.35 -17.10 -2.33
C LEU A 192 -7.40 -17.25 -3.43
N LEU A 193 -6.99 -17.27 -4.71
CA LEU A 193 -7.87 -17.49 -5.85
C LEU A 193 -8.49 -18.89 -5.83
N ASN A 194 -7.71 -19.93 -5.51
CA ASN A 194 -8.22 -21.31 -5.43
C ASN A 194 -9.26 -21.48 -4.32
N ILE A 195 -9.06 -20.82 -3.17
CA ILE A 195 -10.02 -20.80 -2.07
C ILE A 195 -11.32 -20.07 -2.49
N PHE A 196 -11.20 -18.96 -3.21
CA PHE A 196 -12.35 -18.16 -3.66
C PHE A 196 -13.20 -18.86 -4.74
N PHE A 197 -12.55 -19.57 -5.67
CA PHE A 197 -13.24 -20.26 -6.77
C PHE A 197 -13.58 -21.72 -6.49
N GLY A 198 -13.20 -22.27 -5.32
CA GLY A 198 -13.47 -23.66 -4.96
C GLY A 198 -12.82 -24.67 -5.91
N ILE A 199 -11.74 -24.29 -6.60
CA ILE A 199 -10.99 -25.20 -7.46
C ILE A 199 -10.07 -26.00 -6.54
N SER A 200 -10.59 -27.09 -6.00
CA SER A 200 -9.75 -28.18 -5.53
C SER A 200 -9.26 -28.94 -6.74
N ASP A 201 -7.94 -29.02 -6.94
CA ASP A 201 -7.39 -30.21 -7.60
C ASP A 201 -7.65 -31.44 -6.73
#